data_AF-A0A0T7SBS7-F1
#
_entry.id   AF-A0A0T7SBS7-F1
#
_cell.length_a   1.000
_cell.length_b   1.000
_cell.length_c   1.000
_cell.angle_alpha   90.00
_cell.angle_beta   90.00
_cell.angle_gamma   90.00
#
_symmetry.space_group_name_H-M   'P 1'
#
loop_
_entity.id
_entity.type
_entity.pdbx_description
1 polymer ?
#
loop_
_entity_poly.entity_id
_entity_poly.type
_entity_poly.pdbx_seq_one_letter_code
_entity_poly.pdbx_strand_id
1 'polypeptide(L)'
;MYNLRLNNYHLNPKRSNVYTPPKVSEFICGLLKDKIDKKWIIFDPCCGKRNLLEPFEKVGYPSYGIDIDQNVPADKHWDFLKDESQIFKLFRICIKKEDHKLLILCNPPFNGYGQKLGSEVWLDRIIELFGRDIPIVLFAPVGFCDNLTLQSRRWKKFKNGTYPPISSRITLPKNIFSGVVFHSEILIFNIPNLQPHYFYHEN
;
A
#
# COMPACT_ATOMS: atom_id res chain seq x y z
N MET A 1 15.69 -6.31 -24.16
CA MET A 1 15.76 -7.76 -23.85
C MET A 1 15.54 -7.98 -22.36
N TYR A 2 14.63 -8.89 -21.99
CA TYR A 2 14.37 -9.30 -20.61
C TYR A 2 15.51 -10.20 -20.12
N ASN A 3 16.36 -9.71 -19.22
CA ASN A 3 17.56 -10.45 -18.81
C ASN A 3 17.21 -11.48 -17.72
N LEU A 4 16.86 -12.69 -18.14
CA LEU A 4 16.41 -13.79 -17.27
C LEU A 4 17.43 -14.16 -16.17
N ARG A 5 18.73 -13.88 -16.38
CA ARG A 5 19.79 -14.12 -15.39
C ARG A 5 19.67 -13.24 -14.14
N LEU A 6 19.16 -12.01 -14.26
CA LEU A 6 18.98 -11.07 -13.14
C LEU A 6 17.68 -11.33 -12.34
N ASN A 7 16.79 -12.17 -12.86
CA ASN A 7 15.47 -12.47 -12.28
C ASN A 7 15.32 -13.91 -11.79
N ASN A 8 16.41 -14.68 -11.71
CA ASN A 8 16.35 -16.00 -11.10
C ASN A 8 16.25 -15.88 -9.58
N TYR A 9 15.01 -15.82 -9.10
CA TYR A 9 14.65 -15.64 -7.69
C TYR A 9 15.25 -16.71 -6.76
N HIS A 10 15.52 -17.91 -7.30
CA HIS A 10 16.13 -19.02 -6.56
C HIS A 10 17.65 -18.88 -6.40
N LEU A 11 18.32 -18.16 -7.31
CA LEU A 11 19.79 -17.98 -7.27
C LEU A 11 20.18 -16.63 -6.62
N ASN A 12 19.32 -15.62 -6.73
CA ASN A 12 19.55 -14.28 -6.19
C ASN A 12 18.29 -13.82 -5.43
N PRO A 13 18.08 -14.25 -4.18
CA PRO A 13 16.95 -13.77 -3.38
C PRO A 13 17.05 -12.25 -3.26
N LYS A 14 16.13 -11.56 -3.93
CA LYS A 14 15.99 -10.10 -3.81
C LYS A 14 15.49 -9.82 -2.40
N ARG A 15 16.07 -8.81 -1.74
CA ARG A 15 15.59 -8.37 -0.42
C ARG A 15 14.09 -8.09 -0.53
N SER A 16 13.28 -8.76 0.30
CA SER A 16 11.84 -8.51 0.43
C SER A 16 11.56 -7.17 1.12
N ASN A 17 12.57 -6.60 1.79
CA ASN A 17 12.49 -5.42 2.63
C ASN A 17 12.92 -4.19 1.79
N VAL A 18 12.15 -3.90 0.75
CA VAL A 18 12.38 -2.74 -0.11
C VAL A 18 11.56 -1.57 0.41
N TYR A 19 12.23 -0.57 0.98
CA TYR A 19 11.56 0.64 1.45
C TYR A 19 11.08 1.51 0.29
N THR A 20 9.95 2.18 0.48
CA THR A 20 9.42 3.14 -0.49
C THR A 20 10.41 4.29 -0.72
N PRO A 21 10.79 4.63 -1.97
CA PRO A 21 11.65 5.76 -2.24
C PRO A 21 10.99 7.07 -1.79
N PRO A 22 11.70 7.97 -1.07
CA PRO A 22 11.11 9.21 -0.54
C PRO A 22 10.40 10.07 -1.59
N LYS A 23 11.00 10.23 -2.78
CA LYS A 23 10.40 11.00 -3.88
C LYS A 23 9.06 10.43 -4.38
N VAL A 24 8.87 9.11 -4.30
CA VAL A 24 7.58 8.49 -4.64
C VAL A 24 6.53 8.84 -3.58
N SER A 25 6.90 8.80 -2.30
CA SER A 25 6.02 9.21 -1.22
C SER A 25 5.64 10.70 -1.32
N GLU A 26 6.58 11.57 -1.68
CA GLU A 26 6.34 12.99 -1.93
C GLU A 26 5.36 13.22 -3.09
N PHE A 27 5.53 12.49 -4.19
CA PHE A 27 4.61 12.51 -5.32
C PHE A 27 3.19 12.12 -4.90
N ILE A 28 3.03 11.02 -4.14
CA ILE A 28 1.72 10.57 -3.64
C ILE A 28 1.10 11.64 -2.73
N CYS A 29 1.88 12.22 -1.82
CA CYS A 29 1.38 13.28 -0.94
C CYS A 29 0.95 14.52 -1.72
N GLY A 30 1.74 14.95 -2.70
CA GLY A 30 1.39 16.07 -3.58
C GLY A 30 0.10 15.83 -4.36
N LEU A 31 -0.13 14.60 -4.82
CA LEU A 31 -1.35 14.22 -5.54
C LEU A 31 -2.59 14.20 -4.63
N LEU A 32 -2.45 13.77 -3.39
CA LEU A 32 -3.59 13.44 -2.51
C LEU A 32 -3.93 14.53 -1.48
N LYS A 33 -2.98 15.38 -1.07
CA LYS A 33 -3.18 16.35 0.01
C LYS A 33 -4.36 17.31 -0.21
N ASP A 34 -4.66 17.65 -1.45
CA ASP A 34 -5.77 18.56 -1.78
C ASP A 34 -7.08 17.79 -2.08
N LYS A 35 -7.06 16.47 -1.95
CA LYS A 35 -8.19 15.55 -2.21
C LYS A 35 -8.78 14.98 -0.92
N ILE A 36 -8.09 15.13 0.21
CA ILE A 36 -8.50 14.61 1.52
C ILE A 36 -8.41 15.71 2.59
N ASP A 37 -9.35 15.70 3.54
CA ASP A 37 -9.40 16.69 4.61
C ASP A 37 -8.24 16.50 5.60
N LYS A 38 -7.71 17.62 6.13
CA LYS A 38 -6.54 17.62 7.01
C LYS A 38 -6.71 16.85 8.32
N LYS A 39 -7.96 16.63 8.75
CA LYS A 39 -8.32 15.84 9.92
C LYS A 39 -8.22 14.33 9.67
N TRP A 40 -8.06 13.91 8.41
CA TRP A 40 -7.91 12.49 8.09
C TRP A 40 -6.63 11.93 8.68
N ILE A 41 -6.74 10.72 9.20
CA ILE A 41 -5.59 9.98 9.72
C ILE A 41 -4.97 9.20 8.57
N ILE A 42 -3.65 9.34 8.42
CA ILE A 42 -2.87 8.55 7.46
C ILE A 42 -2.31 7.34 8.19
N PHE A 43 -2.64 6.15 7.72
CA PHE A 43 -2.23 4.91 8.36
C PHE A 43 -1.40 4.04 7.43
N ASP A 44 -0.23 3.61 7.90
CA ASP A 44 0.62 2.66 7.21
C ASP A 44 0.77 1.35 8.02
N PRO A 45 0.16 0.24 7.57
CA PRO A 45 0.14 -1.02 8.30
C PRO A 45 1.45 -1.82 8.19
N CYS A 46 2.43 -1.35 7.41
CA CYS A 46 3.74 -1.99 7.21
C CYS A 46 4.78 -0.90 6.94
N CYS A 47 4.93 0.01 7.91
CA CYS A 47 5.55 1.31 7.67
C CYS A 47 7.06 1.29 7.45
N GLY A 48 7.77 0.24 7.87
CA GLY A 48 9.23 0.13 7.81
C GLY A 48 9.91 1.40 8.32
N LYS A 49 10.62 2.09 7.42
CA LYS A 49 11.30 3.38 7.70
C LYS A 49 10.37 4.61 7.74
N ARG A 50 9.07 4.43 7.60
CA ARG A 50 8.04 5.48 7.60
C ARG A 50 8.09 6.46 6.43
N ASN A 51 8.87 6.16 5.38
CA ASN A 51 9.00 7.03 4.20
C ASN A 51 7.65 7.39 3.55
N LEU A 52 6.62 6.54 3.63
CA LEU A 52 5.26 6.85 3.13
C LEU A 52 4.53 7.89 3.96
N LEU A 53 4.78 7.92 5.27
CA LEU A 53 4.11 8.80 6.22
C LEU A 53 4.78 10.18 6.29
N GLU A 54 6.11 10.24 6.18
CA GLU A 54 6.87 11.47 6.39
C GLU A 54 6.36 12.69 5.59
N PRO A 55 6.04 12.60 4.28
CA PRO A 55 5.56 13.76 3.54
C PRO A 55 4.21 14.27 4.06
N PHE A 56 3.31 13.36 4.48
CA PHE A 56 2.02 13.72 5.05
C PHE A 56 2.17 14.38 6.42
N GLU A 57 3.07 13.87 7.26
CA GLU A 57 3.41 14.47 8.55
C GLU A 57 3.97 15.89 8.37
N LYS A 58 4.89 16.09 7.41
CA LYS A 58 5.49 17.39 7.09
C LYS A 58 4.45 18.44 6.70
N VAL A 59 3.41 18.04 5.97
CA VAL A 59 2.33 18.96 5.62
C VAL A 59 1.26 19.06 6.71
N GLY A 60 1.32 18.28 7.80
CA GLY A 60 0.48 18.42 8.98
C GLY A 60 -0.69 17.44 9.11
N TYR A 61 -0.65 16.27 8.45
CA TYR A 61 -1.62 15.21 8.72
C TYR A 61 -1.27 14.42 9.99
N PRO A 62 -2.26 14.01 10.80
CA PRO A 62 -2.03 12.99 11.82
C PRO A 62 -1.71 11.65 11.13
N SER A 63 -0.55 11.08 11.46
CA SER A 63 -0.06 9.86 10.82
C SER A 63 0.27 8.79 11.86
N TYR A 64 -0.09 7.55 11.57
CA TYR A 64 0.20 6.40 12.41
C TYR A 64 0.77 5.27 11.55
N GLY A 65 1.74 4.53 12.08
CA GLY A 65 2.32 3.42 11.36
C GLY A 65 2.75 2.33 12.31
N ILE A 66 2.54 1.07 11.90
CA ILE A 66 2.97 -0.13 12.61
C ILE A 66 3.85 -0.97 11.69
N ASP A 67 4.69 -1.81 12.27
CA ASP A 67 5.47 -2.80 11.53
C ASP A 67 5.89 -3.96 12.44
N ILE A 68 6.28 -5.08 11.85
CA ILE A 68 6.97 -6.19 12.53
C ILE A 68 8.50 -5.97 12.56
N ASP A 69 9.01 -4.94 11.89
CA ASP A 69 10.41 -4.55 11.93
C ASP A 69 10.75 -3.98 13.31
N GLN A 70 11.74 -4.55 13.98
CA GLN A 70 12.21 -4.13 15.30
C GLN A 70 12.76 -2.69 15.33
N ASN A 71 12.97 -2.08 14.16
CA ASN A 71 13.38 -0.69 14.04
C ASN A 71 12.25 0.31 14.34
N VAL A 72 10.98 -0.13 14.47
CA VAL A 72 9.89 0.73 14.94
C VAL A 72 9.81 0.74 16.48
N PRO A 73 9.32 1.83 17.10
CA PRO A 73 9.08 1.87 18.55
C PRO A 73 8.26 0.69 19.05
N ALA A 74 8.53 0.19 20.26
CA ALA A 74 7.92 -1.02 20.79
C ALA A 74 6.37 -0.96 20.87
N ASP A 75 5.80 0.22 21.08
CA ASP A 75 4.35 0.47 21.08
C ASP A 75 3.72 0.40 19.67
N LYS A 76 4.55 0.32 18.63
CA LYS A 76 4.17 0.23 17.21
C LYS A 76 4.62 -1.08 16.54
N HIS A 77 5.24 -1.97 17.31
CA HIS A 77 5.78 -3.24 16.82
C HIS A 77 4.69 -4.33 16.79
N TRP A 78 3.77 -4.24 15.81
CA TRP A 78 2.58 -5.10 15.68
C TRP A 78 2.54 -5.78 14.31
N ASP A 79 2.07 -7.03 14.28
CA ASP A 79 1.79 -7.78 13.06
C ASP A 79 0.37 -7.45 12.57
N PHE A 80 0.27 -6.59 11.56
CA PHE A 80 -1.02 -6.18 10.98
C PHE A 80 -1.90 -7.36 10.54
N LEU A 81 -1.29 -8.49 10.14
CA LEU A 81 -2.04 -9.66 9.72
C LEU A 81 -2.55 -10.53 10.87
N LYS A 82 -2.01 -10.38 12.08
CA LYS A 82 -2.31 -11.29 13.22
C LYS A 82 -2.87 -10.58 14.45
N ASP A 83 -2.46 -9.34 14.72
CA ASP A 83 -2.73 -8.65 15.99
C ASP A 83 -4.06 -7.88 15.98
N GLU A 84 -5.15 -8.58 15.70
CA GLU A 84 -6.49 -8.00 15.50
C GLU A 84 -6.98 -7.12 16.65
N SER A 85 -6.84 -7.58 17.88
CA SER A 85 -7.33 -6.87 19.07
C SER A 85 -6.65 -5.50 19.26
N GLN A 86 -5.36 -5.40 18.92
CA GLN A 86 -4.60 -4.17 19.02
C GLN A 86 -4.96 -3.21 17.90
N ILE A 87 -5.14 -3.71 16.67
CA ILE A 87 -5.59 -2.91 15.53
C ILE A 87 -6.99 -2.36 15.78
N PHE A 88 -7.91 -3.16 16.33
CA PHE A 88 -9.24 -2.68 16.73
C PHE A 88 -9.17 -1.63 17.83
N LYS A 89 -8.25 -1.76 18.79
CA LYS A 89 -8.05 -0.74 19.83
C LYS A 89 -7.57 0.57 19.23
N LEU A 90 -6.61 0.52 18.32
CA LEU A 90 -6.14 1.68 17.57
C LEU A 90 -7.28 2.31 16.75
N PHE A 91 -8.03 1.51 16.00
CA PHE A 91 -9.21 1.95 15.24
C PHE A 91 -10.21 2.68 16.14
N ARG A 92 -10.52 2.11 17.30
CA ARG A 92 -11.40 2.74 18.30
C ARG A 92 -10.83 4.02 18.90
N ILE A 93 -9.52 4.25 18.86
CA ILE A 93 -8.93 5.51 19.31
C ILE A 93 -8.96 6.54 18.17
N CYS A 94 -8.62 6.10 16.95
CA CYS A 94 -8.48 6.94 15.77
C CYS A 94 -9.82 7.40 15.15
N ILE A 95 -10.87 6.57 15.21
CA ILE A 95 -12.12 6.74 14.43
C ILE A 95 -13.35 6.96 15.34
N LYS A 96 -13.17 7.03 16.67
CA LYS A 96 -14.30 7.25 17.62
C LYS A 96 -15.00 8.61 17.55
N LYS A 97 -14.55 9.53 16.71
CA LYS A 97 -15.26 10.77 16.41
C LYS A 97 -15.81 10.65 15.00
N GLU A 98 -17.12 10.89 14.85
CA GLU A 98 -17.87 10.83 13.58
C GLU A 98 -17.26 11.70 12.45
N ASP A 99 -16.29 12.56 12.78
CA ASP A 99 -15.58 13.46 11.85
C ASP A 99 -14.25 12.92 11.30
N HIS A 100 -13.68 11.85 11.84
CA HIS A 100 -12.34 11.38 11.45
C HIS A 100 -12.41 10.27 10.41
N LYS A 101 -11.90 10.55 9.21
CA LYS A 101 -11.73 9.57 8.13
C LYS A 101 -10.28 9.07 8.08
N LEU A 102 -10.06 7.90 7.48
CA LEU A 102 -8.78 7.22 7.45
C LEU A 102 -8.36 6.99 5.99
N LEU A 103 -7.09 7.24 5.67
CA LEU A 103 -6.44 6.85 4.43
C LEU A 103 -5.35 5.83 4.73
N ILE A 104 -5.42 4.67 4.07
CA ILE A 104 -4.41 3.62 4.22
C ILE A 104 -3.35 3.78 3.12
N LEU A 105 -2.08 3.95 3.51
CA LEU A 105 -0.92 3.88 2.60
C LEU A 105 -0.19 2.57 2.86
N CYS A 106 -0.08 1.70 1.86
CA CYS A 106 0.41 0.35 2.08
C CYS A 106 1.41 -0.04 0.99
N ASN A 107 2.68 -0.18 1.35
CA ASN A 107 3.70 -0.83 0.53
C ASN A 107 4.15 -2.15 1.18
N PRO A 108 3.35 -3.23 1.01
CA PRO A 108 3.66 -4.49 1.67
C PRO A 108 4.78 -5.24 0.95
N PRO A 109 5.42 -6.22 1.59
CA PRO A 109 6.25 -7.18 0.89
C PRO A 109 5.44 -7.85 -0.23
N PHE A 110 5.93 -7.83 -1.47
CA PHE A 110 5.13 -8.31 -2.61
C PHE A 110 4.99 -9.84 -2.69
N ASN A 111 5.89 -10.59 -2.07
CA ASN A 111 5.95 -12.06 -2.10
C ASN A 111 6.17 -12.63 -0.69
N GLY A 112 6.10 -13.96 -0.55
CA GLY A 112 6.32 -14.66 0.73
C GLY A 112 5.06 -15.22 1.38
N TYR A 113 3.90 -15.11 0.72
CA TYR A 113 2.59 -15.52 1.25
C TYR A 113 1.99 -16.72 0.50
N GLY A 114 2.83 -17.72 0.24
CA GLY A 114 2.47 -18.91 -0.52
C GLY A 114 2.13 -18.58 -1.97
N GLN A 115 0.94 -18.97 -2.42
CA GLN A 115 0.47 -18.74 -3.80
C GLN A 115 -0.11 -17.34 -4.03
N LYS A 116 -0.35 -16.56 -2.97
CA LYS A 116 -0.88 -15.20 -3.08
C LYS A 116 0.28 -14.19 -3.15
N LEU A 117 0.04 -13.10 -3.88
CA LEU A 117 0.86 -11.90 -3.77
C LEU A 117 0.63 -11.29 -2.39
N GLY A 118 1.68 -10.74 -1.77
CA GLY A 118 1.54 -10.05 -0.49
C GLY A 118 0.57 -8.88 -0.60
N SER A 119 0.61 -8.08 -1.67
CA SER A 119 -0.38 -7.03 -1.90
C SER A 119 -1.83 -7.54 -1.90
N GLU A 120 -2.09 -8.81 -2.27
CA GLU A 120 -3.44 -9.40 -2.19
C GLU A 120 -3.83 -9.72 -0.74
N VAL A 121 -2.91 -10.29 0.03
CA VAL A 121 -3.14 -10.63 1.44
C VAL A 121 -3.39 -9.37 2.27
N TRP A 122 -2.66 -8.29 2.00
CA TRP A 122 -2.83 -7.01 2.70
C TRP A 122 -4.14 -6.34 2.32
N LEU A 123 -4.50 -6.34 1.03
CA LEU A 123 -5.79 -5.80 0.59
C LEU A 123 -6.97 -6.57 1.20
N ASP A 124 -6.89 -7.91 1.22
CA ASP A 124 -7.87 -8.76 1.90
C ASP A 124 -8.04 -8.34 3.37
N ARG A 125 -6.93 -8.19 4.11
CA ARG A 125 -6.95 -7.83 5.52
C ARG A 125 -7.45 -6.40 5.77
N ILE A 126 -7.06 -5.45 4.92
CA ILE A 126 -7.54 -4.07 4.98
C ILE A 126 -9.06 -4.02 4.83
N ILE A 127 -9.61 -4.72 3.83
CA ILE A 127 -11.05 -4.75 3.56
C ILE A 127 -11.80 -5.45 4.69
N GLU A 128 -11.24 -6.53 5.23
CA GLU A 128 -11.81 -7.25 6.38
C GLU A 128 -11.94 -6.34 7.61
N LEU A 129 -10.90 -5.56 7.93
CA LEU A 129 -10.85 -4.76 9.14
C LEU A 129 -11.58 -3.41 9.03
N PHE A 130 -11.43 -2.74 7.89
CA PHE A 130 -11.88 -1.35 7.71
C PHE A 130 -13.07 -1.22 6.75
N GLY A 131 -13.49 -2.32 6.14
CA GLY A 131 -14.53 -2.31 5.12
C GLY A 131 -14.01 -1.94 3.74
N ARG A 132 -14.79 -2.30 2.72
CA ARG A 132 -14.43 -2.12 1.31
C ARG A 132 -14.36 -0.67 0.82
N ASP A 133 -15.01 0.25 1.52
CA ASP A 133 -15.17 1.65 1.11
C ASP A 133 -14.07 2.56 1.69
N ILE A 134 -13.15 1.97 2.47
CA ILE A 134 -12.00 2.69 3.02
C ILE A 134 -11.09 3.20 1.88
N PRO A 135 -10.61 4.44 1.92
CA PRO A 135 -9.60 4.95 1.01
C PRO A 135 -8.25 4.24 1.17
N ILE A 136 -7.68 3.76 0.05
CA ILE A 136 -6.46 2.94 0.05
C ILE A 136 -5.53 3.39 -1.08
N VAL A 137 -4.24 3.48 -0.78
CA VAL A 137 -3.13 3.54 -1.73
C VAL A 137 -2.28 2.30 -1.51
N LEU A 138 -2.27 1.38 -2.48
CA LEU A 138 -1.62 0.08 -2.38
C LEU A 138 -0.54 -0.06 -3.43
N PHE A 139 0.69 -0.34 -3.01
CA PHE A 139 1.74 -0.76 -3.92
C PHE A 139 1.58 -2.24 -4.26
N ALA A 140 1.71 -2.55 -5.53
CA ALA A 140 1.57 -3.90 -6.03
C ALA A 140 2.50 -4.17 -7.22
N PRO A 141 2.88 -5.43 -7.48
CA PRO A 141 3.43 -5.78 -8.78
C PRO A 141 2.43 -5.51 -9.89
N VAL A 142 2.90 -5.18 -11.10
CA VAL A 142 2.04 -4.98 -12.28
C VAL A 142 1.16 -6.20 -12.59
N GLY A 143 1.66 -7.40 -12.30
CA GLY A 143 0.87 -8.63 -12.40
C GLY A 143 -0.31 -8.72 -11.43
N PHE A 144 -0.53 -7.75 -10.54
CA PHE A 144 -1.67 -7.74 -9.64
C PHE A 144 -2.99 -7.65 -10.41
N CYS A 145 -3.06 -6.71 -11.35
CA CYS A 145 -4.20 -6.51 -12.24
C CYS A 145 -4.04 -7.26 -13.57
N ASP A 146 -2.80 -7.50 -14.02
CA ASP A 146 -2.56 -7.94 -15.40
C ASP A 146 -2.36 -9.47 -15.52
N ASN A 147 -1.99 -10.16 -14.44
CA ASN A 147 -1.83 -11.62 -14.43
C ASN A 147 -3.07 -12.31 -13.83
N LEU A 148 -4.19 -12.24 -14.55
CA LEU A 148 -5.48 -12.76 -14.13
C LEU A 148 -6.05 -13.74 -15.17
N THR A 149 -6.79 -14.74 -14.69
CA THR A 149 -7.63 -15.62 -15.52
C THR A 149 -9.08 -15.52 -15.08
N LEU A 150 -10.01 -15.91 -15.96
CA LEU A 150 -11.45 -15.93 -15.66
C LEU A 150 -11.79 -16.80 -14.43
N GLN A 151 -10.93 -17.78 -14.13
CA GLN A 151 -11.09 -18.69 -12.99
C GLN A 151 -10.38 -18.19 -11.73
N SER A 152 -9.45 -17.25 -11.85
CA SER A 152 -8.63 -16.77 -10.72
C SER A 152 -9.51 -16.13 -9.64
N ARG A 153 -9.17 -16.41 -8.37
CA ARG A 153 -9.91 -15.87 -7.21
C ARG A 153 -9.85 -14.35 -7.17
N ARG A 154 -8.69 -13.76 -7.49
CA ARG A 154 -8.51 -12.30 -7.51
C ARG A 154 -9.37 -11.62 -8.58
N TRP A 155 -9.45 -12.18 -9.80
CA TRP A 155 -10.38 -11.69 -10.83
C TRP A 155 -11.83 -11.67 -10.33
N LYS A 156 -12.26 -12.78 -9.71
CA LYS A 156 -13.62 -12.88 -9.15
C LYS A 156 -13.88 -11.80 -8.10
N LYS A 157 -12.92 -11.50 -7.22
CA LYS A 157 -13.02 -10.43 -6.20
C LYS A 157 -13.20 -9.03 -6.81
N PHE A 158 -12.55 -8.74 -7.92
CA PHE A 158 -12.82 -7.50 -8.66
C PHE A 158 -14.21 -7.52 -9.30
N LYS A 159 -14.55 -8.60 -10.01
CA LYS A 159 -15.80 -8.72 -10.77
C LYS A 159 -17.05 -8.68 -9.89
N ASN A 160 -17.03 -9.38 -8.76
CA ASN A 160 -18.18 -9.46 -7.84
C ASN A 160 -18.23 -8.29 -6.85
N GLY A 161 -17.28 -7.36 -6.94
CA GLY A 161 -17.17 -6.23 -6.03
C GLY A 161 -16.71 -6.60 -4.63
N THR A 162 -16.07 -7.74 -4.35
CA THR A 162 -15.39 -7.92 -3.05
C THR A 162 -14.30 -6.87 -2.87
N TYR A 163 -13.56 -6.55 -3.93
CA TYR A 163 -12.67 -5.39 -3.97
C TYR A 163 -13.40 -4.15 -4.49
N PRO A 164 -13.10 -2.95 -3.96
CA PRO A 164 -13.60 -1.72 -4.54
C PRO A 164 -13.06 -1.50 -5.97
N PRO A 165 -13.77 -0.75 -6.82
CA PRO A 165 -13.23 -0.28 -8.09
C PRO A 165 -11.94 0.52 -7.86
N ILE A 166 -10.99 0.36 -8.78
CA ILE A 166 -9.76 1.16 -8.77
C ILE A 166 -10.12 2.57 -9.21
N SER A 167 -9.92 3.55 -8.33
CA SER A 167 -10.12 4.97 -8.63
C SER A 167 -9.03 5.51 -9.55
N SER A 168 -7.78 5.06 -9.37
CA SER A 168 -6.65 5.46 -10.20
C SER A 168 -5.51 4.44 -10.14
N ARG A 169 -4.67 4.41 -11.18
CA ARG A 169 -3.41 3.66 -11.23
C ARG A 169 -2.23 4.61 -11.45
N ILE A 170 -1.11 4.37 -10.77
CA ILE A 170 0.16 5.06 -11.03
C ILE A 170 1.17 4.05 -11.54
N THR A 171 1.66 4.24 -12.77
CA THR A 171 2.76 3.43 -13.32
C THR A 171 4.09 3.93 -12.78
N LEU A 172 4.89 3.01 -12.22
CA LEU A 172 6.22 3.29 -11.72
C LEU A 172 7.31 2.80 -12.69
N PRO A 173 8.42 3.53 -12.84
CA PRO A 173 9.61 3.02 -13.51
C PRO A 173 10.12 1.72 -12.85
N LYS A 174 10.53 0.74 -13.65
CA LYS A 174 10.97 -0.59 -13.14
C LYS A 174 12.21 -0.55 -12.22
N ASN A 175 12.94 0.56 -12.21
CA ASN A 175 14.14 0.81 -11.44
C ASN A 175 13.91 1.85 -10.32
N ILE A 176 12.66 2.12 -9.97
CA ILE A 176 12.31 3.12 -8.96
C ILE A 176 12.85 2.74 -7.57
N PHE A 177 12.93 1.44 -7.28
CA PHE A 177 13.47 0.92 -6.05
C PHE A 177 14.97 0.67 -6.17
N SER A 178 15.75 1.22 -5.22
CA SER A 178 17.20 1.11 -5.26
C SER A 178 17.66 -0.35 -5.17
N GLY A 179 18.59 -0.74 -6.04
CA GLY A 179 19.18 -2.08 -6.07
C GLY A 179 18.25 -3.19 -6.58
N VAL A 180 17.03 -2.87 -7.01
CA VAL A 180 16.06 -3.87 -7.46
C VAL A 180 15.37 -3.41 -8.74
N VAL A 181 15.42 -4.26 -9.79
CA VAL A 181 14.56 -4.11 -10.96
C VAL A 181 13.28 -4.91 -10.72
N PHE A 182 12.16 -4.21 -10.60
CA PHE A 182 10.86 -4.80 -10.33
C PHE A 182 9.74 -4.01 -11.01
N HIS A 183 8.82 -4.72 -11.66
CA HIS A 183 7.64 -4.10 -12.28
C HIS A 183 6.56 -3.92 -11.22
N SER A 184 6.42 -2.70 -10.72
CA SER A 184 5.42 -2.31 -9.73
C SER A 184 4.53 -1.17 -10.23
N GLU A 185 3.41 -1.02 -9.57
CA GLU A 185 2.45 0.06 -9.72
C GLU A 185 1.86 0.44 -8.37
N ILE A 186 1.13 1.55 -8.34
CA ILE A 186 0.33 1.96 -7.19
C ILE A 186 -1.13 1.95 -7.62
N LEU A 187 -1.96 1.26 -6.86
CA LEU A 187 -3.41 1.20 -7.03
C LEU A 187 -4.07 2.09 -5.98
N ILE A 188 -4.95 2.99 -6.43
CA ILE A 188 -5.69 3.89 -5.54
C ILE A 188 -7.17 3.50 -5.57
N PHE A 189 -7.78 3.37 -4.39
CA PHE A 189 -9.17 2.98 -4.20
C PHE A 189 -9.90 4.03 -3.35
N ASN A 190 -11.18 4.25 -3.68
CA ASN A 190 -12.10 5.11 -2.93
C ASN A 190 -11.61 6.55 -2.71
N ILE A 191 -10.81 7.10 -3.64
CA ILE A 191 -10.44 8.53 -3.66
C ILE A 191 -11.01 9.15 -4.93
N PRO A 192 -12.02 10.03 -4.83
CA PRO A 192 -12.67 10.61 -6.00
C PRO A 192 -11.81 11.68 -6.68
N ASN A 193 -12.20 12.06 -7.90
CA ASN A 193 -11.63 13.20 -8.64
C ASN A 193 -10.12 13.09 -8.92
N LEU A 194 -9.64 11.86 -9.13
CA LEU A 194 -8.34 11.54 -9.68
C LEU A 194 -8.48 11.22 -11.17
N GLN A 195 -7.40 11.43 -11.93
CA GLN A 195 -7.31 10.88 -13.28
C GLN A 195 -7.28 9.35 -13.20
N PRO A 196 -7.84 8.63 -14.18
CA PRO A 196 -7.81 7.17 -14.18
C PRO A 196 -6.40 6.59 -14.12
N HIS A 197 -5.41 7.32 -14.65
CA HIS A 197 -4.03 6.88 -14.73
C HIS A 197 -3.04 8.04 -14.63
N TYR A 198 -1.90 7.76 -13.99
CA TYR A 198 -0.75 8.65 -13.92
C TYR A 198 0.54 7.88 -14.23
N PHE A 199 1.54 8.60 -14.77
CA PHE A 199 2.92 8.16 -14.74
C PHE A 199 3.64 8.88 -13.60
N TYR A 200 4.41 8.14 -12.80
CA TYR A 200 5.32 8.77 -11.86
C TYR A 200 6.36 9.60 -12.61
N HIS A 201 6.61 10.81 -12.11
CA HIS A 201 7.69 11.68 -12.54
C HIS A 201 8.36 12.31 -11.32
N GLU A 202 9.64 12.65 -11.44
CA GLU A 202 10.28 13.55 -10.50
C GLU A 202 9.86 14.98 -10.83
N ASN A 203 9.67 15.81 -9.81
CA ASN A 203 9.50 17.26 -9.97
C ASN A 203 10.86 17.94 -10.05
#